data_AF-A0A0D0D8S3-F1
#
_entry.id   AF-A0A0D0D8S3-F1
#
_cell.length_a   1.000
_cell.length_b   1.000
_cell.length_c   1.000
_cell.angle_alpha   90.00
_cell.angle_beta   90.00
_cell.angle_gamma   90.00
#
_symmetry.space_group_name_H-M   'P 1'
#
loop_
_entity.id
_entity.type
_entity.pdbx_description
1 polymer ?
#
loop_
_entity_poly.entity_id
_entity_poly.type
_entity_poly.pdbx_seq_one_letter_code
_entity_poly.pdbx_strand_id
1 'polypeptide(L)'
;MKHRVARHFEDMLQCSIPAFEGLFPAEHDDIIRVLLFRLAEWHALAKLRLHTDGSLQLLDHALKALAAQLRKFERITCNAFQTRELPSETAARRRRQEMNVTSSRIQDPGARPKTFNLLTYKFHALGDYVNTIKMFGTTDSYTTQIGESAHRLIKKFYGSTNKKDIAKQLARQERRHTHTRRQHQAENPLEVGLDKNGLDGSLQEPPRHATAQSTVNTTNLVKLLSDNQDDPAVKDFVFKLRDHLLTRLHGYEYDGDERHFSDAEHNDLELENLNRIPVPKRLRVAYTTYDIRRDQDSMSPGNGCAVITLSREDTSGAHPFWYARVLRIFQIPIRHVGPNSKDQSLRTMEVLWVRWLGVEPDYHWGFKEARLPKVGFIPDSDENAFGFLDPSLVIRGCHLIPVFAGGCTDTLMKPGPSLGRLAGETDDWSSFYVNIFADRDMFARFAGIGIGHEAQFNNMKPADMAGALTENEGDGVSSEEDTMDYDSSDFDADDAAKSRPVTEVEVEVEDQDQDTDENENPSDSQSNNENCDNDDGRDGDEDSDEDSDEDLGFSF
;
A
#
# COMPACT_ATOMS: atom_id res chain seq x y z
N MET A 1 6.08 -0.36 23.04
CA MET A 1 4.84 -0.06 22.28
C MET A 1 3.66 -0.69 23.02
N LYS A 2 2.76 0.10 23.63
CA LYS A 2 1.58 -0.43 24.34
C LYS A 2 0.36 -0.36 23.40
N HIS A 3 -0.37 -1.47 23.29
CA HIS A 3 -1.57 -1.72 22.46
C HIS A 3 -1.36 -1.73 20.94
N ARG A 4 -1.02 -2.91 20.40
CA ARG A 4 -1.05 -3.16 18.95
C ARG A 4 -2.41 -3.75 18.57
N VAL A 5 -3.05 -3.19 17.56
CA VAL A 5 -4.24 -3.77 16.91
C VAL A 5 -3.83 -4.50 15.63
N ALA A 6 -4.71 -5.32 15.06
CA ALA A 6 -4.41 -6.14 13.87
C ALA A 6 -3.76 -5.35 12.73
N ARG A 7 -4.24 -4.13 12.45
CA ARG A 7 -3.66 -3.24 11.42
C ARG A 7 -2.18 -2.96 11.64
N HIS A 8 -1.73 -2.74 12.88
CA HIS A 8 -0.31 -2.51 13.15
C HIS A 8 0.55 -3.73 12.79
N PHE A 9 0.01 -4.96 12.98
CA PHE A 9 0.72 -6.18 12.60
C PHE A 9 0.77 -6.36 11.08
N GLU A 10 -0.29 -5.99 10.36
CA GLU A 10 -0.30 -5.92 8.90
C GLU A 10 0.76 -4.94 8.39
N ASP A 11 0.76 -3.69 8.89
CA ASP A 11 1.70 -2.64 8.46
C ASP A 11 3.16 -3.06 8.74
N MET A 12 3.42 -3.69 9.89
CA MET A 12 4.74 -4.23 10.21
C MET A 12 5.14 -5.36 9.25
N LEU A 13 4.24 -6.29 8.95
CA LEU A 13 4.52 -7.39 8.04
C LEU A 13 4.88 -6.86 6.64
N GLN A 14 4.10 -5.91 6.12
CA GLN A 14 4.29 -5.30 4.80
C GLN A 14 5.64 -4.60 4.63
N CYS A 15 6.26 -4.13 5.71
CA CYS A 15 7.53 -3.39 5.68
C CYS A 15 8.70 -4.15 6.32
N SER A 16 8.47 -5.36 6.86
CA SER A 16 9.47 -6.09 7.63
C SER A 16 10.61 -6.66 6.79
N ILE A 17 10.35 -7.12 5.57
CA ILE A 17 11.31 -7.89 4.77
C ILE A 17 12.67 -7.15 4.62
N PRO A 18 12.71 -5.85 4.24
CA PRO A 18 13.98 -5.12 4.13
C PRO A 18 14.68 -4.88 5.47
N ALA A 19 13.92 -4.73 6.57
CA ALA A 19 14.48 -4.47 7.90
C ALA A 19 15.18 -5.70 8.52
N PHE A 20 14.87 -6.89 8.00
CA PHE A 20 15.45 -8.15 8.45
C PHE A 20 16.65 -8.60 7.61
N GLU A 21 16.98 -7.91 6.52
CA GLU A 21 18.11 -8.25 5.67
C GLU A 21 19.45 -7.98 6.36
N GLY A 22 20.31 -9.00 6.41
CA GLY A 22 21.63 -8.91 7.03
C GLY A 22 21.59 -8.80 8.55
N LEU A 23 20.43 -9.01 9.18
CA LEU A 23 20.27 -8.91 10.63
C LEU A 23 20.69 -10.22 11.33
N PHE A 24 20.61 -11.35 10.63
CA PHE A 24 20.94 -12.68 11.16
C PHE A 24 22.15 -13.29 10.44
N PRO A 25 22.81 -14.31 11.02
CA PRO A 25 23.78 -15.11 10.29
C PRO A 25 23.19 -15.64 8.98
N ALA A 26 24.00 -15.73 7.93
CA ALA A 26 23.55 -16.02 6.57
C ALA A 26 22.67 -17.29 6.46
N GLU A 27 22.95 -18.33 7.26
CA GLU A 27 22.17 -19.58 7.30
C GLU A 27 20.70 -19.37 7.72
N HIS A 28 20.41 -18.31 8.48
CA HIS A 28 19.08 -18.01 9.02
C HIS A 28 18.43 -16.79 8.37
N ASP A 29 19.23 -15.84 7.88
CA ASP A 29 18.74 -14.61 7.24
C ASP A 29 17.80 -14.93 6.07
N ASP A 30 18.24 -15.79 5.16
CA ASP A 30 17.43 -16.23 4.02
C ASP A 30 16.16 -16.95 4.45
N ILE A 31 16.23 -17.80 5.49
CA ILE A 31 15.05 -18.52 5.99
C ILE A 31 14.00 -17.54 6.53
N ILE A 32 14.43 -16.54 7.29
CA ILE A 32 13.55 -15.54 7.90
C ILE A 32 12.97 -14.63 6.82
N ARG A 33 13.77 -14.15 5.87
CA ARG A 33 13.31 -13.28 4.78
C ARG A 33 12.28 -13.98 3.89
N VAL A 34 12.54 -15.23 3.50
CA VAL A 34 11.58 -16.04 2.74
C VAL A 34 10.31 -16.28 3.56
N LEU A 35 10.42 -16.52 4.87
CA LEU A 35 9.25 -16.69 5.73
C LEU A 35 8.39 -15.42 5.77
N LEU A 36 9.00 -14.25 5.94
CA LEU A 36 8.29 -12.96 5.94
C LEU A 36 7.61 -12.70 4.59
N PHE A 37 8.27 -13.03 3.48
CA PHE A 37 7.68 -12.95 2.15
C PHE A 37 6.46 -13.88 2.02
N ARG A 38 6.57 -15.15 2.39
CA ARG A 38 5.46 -16.12 2.31
C ARG A 38 4.28 -15.74 3.21
N LEU A 39 4.56 -15.18 4.39
CA LEU A 39 3.52 -14.62 5.27
C LEU A 39 2.80 -13.45 4.60
N ALA A 40 3.55 -12.51 4.00
CA ALA A 40 2.98 -11.36 3.31
C ALA A 40 2.19 -11.76 2.06
N GLU A 41 2.68 -12.74 1.29
CA GLU A 41 2.02 -13.32 0.12
C GLU A 41 0.69 -13.99 0.49
N TRP A 42 0.70 -14.90 1.45
CA TRP A 42 -0.52 -15.55 1.91
C TRP A 42 -1.53 -14.53 2.44
N HIS A 43 -1.08 -13.57 3.25
CA HIS A 43 -1.93 -12.52 3.80
C HIS A 43 -2.52 -11.62 2.70
N ALA A 44 -1.73 -11.24 1.68
CA ALA A 44 -2.18 -10.44 0.56
C ALA A 44 -3.26 -11.14 -0.28
N LEU A 45 -3.12 -12.46 -0.48
CA LEU A 45 -4.12 -13.28 -1.17
C LEU A 45 -5.38 -13.47 -0.32
N ALA A 46 -5.24 -13.81 0.96
CA ALA A 46 -6.37 -14.04 1.86
C ALA A 46 -7.24 -12.80 2.08
N LYS A 47 -6.64 -11.60 1.95
CA LYS A 47 -7.34 -10.32 2.12
C LYS A 47 -7.96 -9.77 0.84
N LEU A 48 -7.89 -10.44 -0.32
CA LEU A 48 -8.53 -9.95 -1.53
C LEU A 48 -10.06 -9.81 -1.31
N ARG A 49 -10.67 -8.81 -1.97
CA ARG A 49 -12.13 -8.56 -1.97
C ARG A 49 -12.86 -9.20 -3.14
N LEU A 50 -12.09 -9.72 -4.08
CA LEU A 50 -12.59 -10.41 -5.23
C LEU A 50 -11.64 -11.56 -5.53
N HIS A 51 -12.19 -12.76 -5.58
CA HIS A 51 -11.46 -13.96 -5.95
C HIS A 51 -11.96 -14.52 -7.28
N THR A 52 -11.02 -15.04 -8.05
CA THR A 52 -11.28 -15.91 -9.20
C THR A 52 -10.80 -17.32 -8.83
N ASP A 53 -11.12 -18.32 -9.65
CA ASP A 53 -10.60 -19.67 -9.44
C ASP A 53 -9.06 -19.69 -9.41
N GLY A 54 -8.43 -18.88 -10.27
CA GLY A 54 -6.98 -18.72 -10.30
C GLY A 54 -6.41 -18.11 -9.01
N SER A 55 -7.03 -17.05 -8.46
CA SER A 55 -6.51 -16.45 -7.23
C SER A 55 -6.75 -17.33 -5.98
N LEU A 56 -7.77 -18.19 -5.99
CA LEU A 56 -7.97 -19.20 -4.95
C LEU A 56 -6.93 -20.33 -5.03
N GLN A 57 -6.56 -20.76 -6.24
CA GLN A 57 -5.47 -21.72 -6.43
C GLN A 57 -4.13 -21.14 -5.95
N LEU A 58 -3.86 -19.87 -6.27
CA LEU A 58 -2.68 -19.17 -5.75
C LEU A 58 -2.67 -19.11 -4.22
N LEU A 59 -3.82 -18.85 -3.57
CA LEU A 59 -3.92 -18.84 -2.12
C LEU A 59 -3.60 -20.22 -1.50
N ASP A 60 -4.09 -21.30 -2.10
CA ASP A 60 -3.77 -22.67 -1.68
C ASP A 60 -2.27 -22.98 -1.85
N HIS A 61 -1.67 -22.58 -2.96
CA HIS A 61 -0.24 -22.75 -3.22
C HIS A 61 0.62 -21.93 -2.24
N ALA A 62 0.26 -20.67 -2.00
CA ALA A 62 0.92 -19.80 -1.03
C ALA A 62 0.85 -20.39 0.38
N LEU A 63 -0.28 -20.99 0.76
CA LEU A 63 -0.41 -21.69 2.04
C LEU A 63 0.55 -22.88 2.15
N LYS A 64 0.62 -23.72 1.11
CA LYS A 64 1.56 -24.88 1.08
C LYS A 64 3.01 -24.41 1.21
N ALA A 65 3.38 -23.36 0.48
CA ALA A 65 4.72 -22.76 0.55
C ALA A 65 5.02 -22.17 1.93
N LEU A 66 4.06 -21.45 2.52
CA LEU A 66 4.16 -20.90 3.87
C LEU A 66 4.32 -22.01 4.92
N ALA A 67 3.51 -23.07 4.84
CA ALA A 67 3.58 -24.21 5.77
C ALA A 67 4.93 -24.94 5.69
N ALA A 68 5.46 -25.14 4.47
CA ALA A 68 6.79 -25.71 4.28
C ALA A 68 7.88 -24.82 4.89
N GLN A 69 7.79 -23.50 4.68
CA GLN A 69 8.76 -22.55 5.20
C GLN A 69 8.69 -22.41 6.73
N LEU A 70 7.50 -22.45 7.31
CA LEU A 70 7.29 -22.46 8.77
C LEU A 70 7.95 -23.68 9.42
N ARG A 71 7.79 -24.88 8.85
CA ARG A 71 8.47 -26.10 9.31
C ARG A 71 9.99 -26.00 9.17
N LYS A 72 10.49 -25.39 8.08
CA LYS A 72 11.92 -25.13 7.89
C LYS A 72 12.46 -24.17 8.94
N PHE A 73 11.74 -23.08 9.22
CA PHE A 73 12.08 -22.10 10.25
C PHE A 73 12.14 -22.72 11.64
N GLU A 74 11.15 -23.54 12.02
CA GLU A 74 11.15 -24.27 13.29
C GLU A 74 12.37 -25.22 13.39
N ARG A 75 12.57 -26.07 12.38
CA ARG A 75 13.60 -27.11 12.38
C ARG A 75 15.03 -26.56 12.38
N ILE A 76 15.28 -25.47 11.66
CA ILE A 76 16.64 -24.95 11.45
C ILE A 76 16.88 -23.73 12.33
N THR A 77 16.06 -22.69 12.19
CA THR A 77 16.28 -21.42 12.86
C THR A 77 15.91 -21.50 14.34
N CYS A 78 14.70 -21.91 14.70
CA CYS A 78 14.30 -21.97 16.12
C CYS A 78 15.17 -22.93 16.95
N ASN A 79 15.63 -24.04 16.35
CA ASN A 79 16.53 -24.96 17.04
C ASN A 79 17.95 -24.39 17.27
N ALA A 80 18.40 -23.44 16.47
CA ALA A 80 19.69 -22.78 16.63
C ALA A 80 19.68 -21.69 17.71
N PHE A 81 18.53 -21.05 17.97
CA PHE A 81 18.41 -19.95 18.92
C PHE A 81 17.70 -20.36 20.21
N GLN A 82 18.39 -20.25 21.34
CA GLN A 82 17.79 -20.45 22.66
C GLN A 82 16.99 -19.21 23.08
N THR A 83 15.66 -19.24 22.91
CA THR A 83 14.78 -18.15 23.33
C THR A 83 14.18 -18.40 24.73
N ARG A 84 13.93 -17.32 25.47
CA ARG A 84 13.36 -17.35 26.83
C ARG A 84 12.28 -16.29 26.97
N GLU A 85 11.43 -16.46 27.98
CA GLU A 85 10.44 -15.46 28.38
C GLU A 85 11.06 -14.06 28.51
N LEU A 86 10.38 -13.05 28.00
CA LEU A 86 10.75 -11.66 28.24
C LEU A 86 10.61 -11.32 29.74
N PRO A 87 11.32 -10.29 30.24
CA PRO A 87 11.18 -9.85 31.63
C PRO A 87 9.72 -9.55 32.02
N SER A 88 8.94 -8.97 31.10
CA SER A 88 7.52 -8.71 31.29
C SER A 88 6.67 -9.97 31.37
N GLU A 89 6.95 -10.99 30.56
CA GLU A 89 6.25 -12.28 30.58
C GLU A 89 6.56 -13.04 31.87
N THR A 90 7.84 -13.05 32.27
CA THR A 90 8.29 -13.64 33.54
C THR A 90 7.57 -12.97 34.72
N ALA A 91 7.49 -11.64 34.73
CA ALA A 91 6.79 -10.89 35.78
C ALA A 91 5.27 -11.14 35.77
N ALA A 92 4.64 -11.27 34.60
CA ALA A 92 3.23 -11.60 34.48
C ALA A 92 2.92 -13.01 35.01
N ARG A 93 3.74 -14.01 34.64
CA ARG A 93 3.66 -15.38 35.15
C ARG A 93 3.78 -15.41 36.67
N ARG A 94 4.74 -14.68 37.24
CA ARG A 94 4.90 -14.56 38.71
C ARG A 94 3.65 -14.03 39.38
N ARG A 95 3.09 -12.93 38.89
CA ARG A 95 1.85 -12.34 39.44
C ARG A 95 0.69 -13.35 39.44
N ARG A 96 0.52 -14.13 38.37
CA ARG A 96 -0.50 -15.20 38.31
C ARG A 96 -0.23 -16.34 39.30
N GLN A 97 1.03 -16.73 39.47
CA GLN A 97 1.41 -17.77 40.43
C GLN A 97 1.21 -17.32 41.89
N GLU A 98 1.50 -16.05 42.18
CA GLU A 98 1.24 -15.42 43.50
C GLU A 98 -0.25 -15.31 43.80
N MET A 99 -1.10 -15.08 42.78
CA MET A 99 -2.56 -15.07 42.94
C MET A 99 -3.15 -16.47 43.16
N ASN A 100 -2.51 -17.53 42.65
CA ASN A 100 -3.04 -18.90 42.68
C ASN A 100 -2.51 -19.78 43.83
N VAL A 101 -1.55 -19.34 44.66
CA VAL A 101 -0.97 -20.20 45.72
C VAL A 101 -0.98 -19.54 47.10
N THR A 102 -1.79 -20.10 48.01
CA THR A 102 -1.65 -19.94 49.46
C THR A 102 -0.52 -20.83 49.96
N SER A 103 0.61 -20.23 50.35
CA SER A 103 1.65 -20.88 51.18
C SER A 103 2.33 -22.14 50.59
N SER A 104 3.25 -21.96 49.65
CA SER A 104 4.49 -22.75 49.65
C SER A 104 5.62 -21.96 48.98
N ARG A 105 6.86 -22.17 49.45
CA ARG A 105 8.05 -21.43 49.03
C ARG A 105 8.42 -21.85 47.61
N ILE A 106 7.90 -21.14 46.61
CA ILE A 106 8.17 -21.41 45.19
C ILE A 106 9.65 -21.07 44.91
N GLN A 107 10.46 -22.10 44.63
CA GLN A 107 11.75 -21.91 43.96
C GLN A 107 11.45 -21.56 42.49
N ASP A 108 11.57 -20.29 42.11
CA ASP A 108 11.32 -19.86 40.73
C ASP A 108 12.61 -19.91 39.92
N PRO A 109 12.70 -20.75 38.87
CA PRO A 109 13.91 -20.91 38.06
C PRO A 109 14.19 -19.73 37.10
N GLY A 110 13.61 -18.55 37.33
CA GLY A 110 13.78 -17.37 36.47
C GLY A 110 13.03 -17.50 35.14
N ALA A 111 13.52 -16.84 34.09
CA ALA A 111 12.89 -16.85 32.77
C ALA A 111 12.89 -18.26 32.16
N ARG A 112 11.69 -18.77 31.84
CA ARG A 112 11.54 -20.11 31.26
C ARG A 112 11.96 -20.12 29.78
N PRO A 113 12.50 -21.24 29.26
CA PRO A 113 12.68 -21.42 27.83
C PRO A 113 11.34 -21.27 27.10
N LYS A 114 11.37 -20.57 25.96
CA LYS A 114 10.23 -20.44 25.06
C LYS A 114 10.59 -21.11 23.74
N THR A 115 9.69 -21.92 23.21
CA THR A 115 9.84 -22.54 21.90
C THR A 115 8.71 -22.09 21.00
N PHE A 116 9.01 -22.01 19.71
CA PHE A 116 7.98 -21.82 18.69
C PHE A 116 7.12 -23.09 18.62
N ASN A 117 5.80 -22.93 18.51
CA ASN A 117 4.85 -24.05 18.45
C ASN A 117 3.94 -23.89 17.23
N LEU A 118 4.08 -24.81 16.27
CA LEU A 118 3.23 -24.87 15.08
C LEU A 118 1.87 -25.54 15.33
N LEU A 119 1.73 -26.34 16.39
CA LEU A 119 0.51 -27.06 16.73
C LEU A 119 -0.46 -26.16 17.51
N THR A 120 -0.79 -25.01 16.93
CA THR A 120 -1.80 -24.09 17.47
C THR A 120 -2.91 -23.91 16.46
N TYR A 121 -4.14 -23.71 16.96
CA TYR A 121 -5.31 -23.46 16.11
C TYR A 121 -5.05 -22.38 15.05
N LYS A 122 -4.28 -21.33 15.40
CA LYS A 122 -3.96 -20.22 14.48
C LYS A 122 -3.31 -20.68 13.19
N PHE A 123 -2.41 -21.67 13.25
CA PHE A 123 -1.76 -22.21 12.04
C PHE A 123 -2.66 -23.21 11.31
N HIS A 124 -3.44 -24.01 12.04
CA HIS A 124 -4.38 -24.97 11.44
C HIS A 124 -5.50 -24.25 10.66
N ALA A 125 -6.04 -23.17 11.22
CA ALA A 125 -7.10 -22.38 10.62
C ALA A 125 -6.69 -21.69 9.30
N LEU A 126 -5.39 -21.56 9.01
CA LEU A 126 -4.92 -21.02 7.72
C LEU A 126 -5.36 -21.92 6.54
N GLY A 127 -5.50 -23.23 6.79
CA GLY A 127 -5.99 -24.21 5.82
C GLY A 127 -7.45 -24.02 5.41
N ASP A 128 -8.24 -23.40 6.26
CA ASP A 128 -9.68 -23.29 6.03
C ASP A 128 -10.05 -22.10 5.16
N TYR A 129 -9.13 -21.16 4.91
CA TYR A 129 -9.44 -19.90 4.22
C TYR A 129 -9.99 -20.12 2.82
N VAL A 130 -9.37 -20.99 2.00
CA VAL A 130 -9.84 -21.22 0.62
C VAL A 130 -11.26 -21.76 0.60
N ASN A 131 -11.56 -22.76 1.44
CA ASN A 131 -12.90 -23.35 1.52
C ASN A 131 -13.92 -22.38 2.10
N THR A 132 -13.53 -21.65 3.15
CA THR A 132 -14.37 -20.61 3.77
C THR A 132 -14.71 -19.53 2.75
N ILE A 133 -13.74 -19.09 1.93
CA ILE A 133 -13.97 -18.07 0.91
C ILE A 133 -14.93 -18.57 -0.17
N LYS A 134 -14.81 -19.82 -0.59
CA LYS A 134 -15.75 -20.44 -1.55
C LYS A 134 -17.18 -20.52 -1.01
N MET A 135 -17.34 -20.82 0.28
CA MET A 135 -18.65 -21.02 0.90
C MET A 135 -19.34 -19.70 1.30
N PHE A 136 -18.57 -18.75 1.83
CA PHE A 136 -19.11 -17.57 2.52
C PHE A 136 -18.71 -16.23 1.88
N GLY A 137 -17.91 -16.25 0.81
CA GLY A 137 -17.39 -15.05 0.16
C GLY A 137 -16.07 -14.57 0.76
N THR A 138 -15.62 -13.37 0.41
CA THR A 138 -14.31 -12.84 0.82
C THR A 138 -14.23 -12.51 2.32
N THR A 139 -13.02 -12.40 2.88
CA THR A 139 -12.79 -12.21 4.32
C THR A 139 -13.44 -10.95 4.91
N ASP A 140 -13.70 -9.94 4.09
CA ASP A 140 -14.45 -8.74 4.47
C ASP A 140 -15.94 -8.98 4.68
N SER A 141 -16.49 -10.15 4.34
CA SER A 141 -17.91 -10.51 4.54
C SER A 141 -18.19 -11.09 5.92
N TYR A 142 -17.21 -11.73 6.56
CA TYR A 142 -17.38 -12.44 7.84
C TYR A 142 -16.31 -12.09 8.90
N THR A 143 -15.50 -11.06 8.66
CA THR A 143 -14.54 -10.57 9.64
C THR A 143 -15.23 -9.95 10.87
N THR A 144 -14.71 -10.27 12.06
CA THR A 144 -15.16 -9.67 13.34
C THR A 144 -14.92 -8.16 13.40
N GLN A 145 -14.06 -7.62 12.52
CA GLN A 145 -13.81 -6.18 12.39
C GLN A 145 -15.08 -5.38 12.08
N ILE A 146 -16.07 -5.96 11.40
CA ILE A 146 -17.36 -5.32 11.11
C ILE A 146 -18.07 -4.98 12.43
N GLY A 147 -18.22 -5.98 13.31
CA GLY A 147 -18.84 -5.82 14.62
C GLY A 147 -18.08 -4.86 15.51
N GLU A 148 -16.74 -4.97 15.54
CA GLU A 148 -15.88 -4.08 16.33
C GLU A 148 -16.02 -2.62 15.88
N SER A 149 -15.99 -2.36 14.57
CA SER A 149 -16.11 -1.02 14.00
C SER A 149 -17.48 -0.40 14.28
N ALA A 150 -18.56 -1.18 14.17
CA ALA A 150 -19.91 -0.75 14.54
C ALA A 150 -20.01 -0.41 16.03
N HIS A 151 -19.36 -1.21 16.90
CA HIS A 151 -19.33 -0.96 18.34
C HIS A 151 -18.64 0.37 18.71
N ARG A 152 -17.61 0.81 17.97
CA ARG A 152 -16.97 2.12 18.20
C ARG A 152 -17.95 3.27 17.99
N LEU A 153 -18.74 3.21 16.92
CA LEU A 153 -19.75 4.22 16.62
C LEU A 153 -20.85 4.26 17.69
N ILE A 154 -21.34 3.08 18.10
CA ILE A 154 -22.36 2.97 19.15
C ILE A 154 -21.83 3.48 20.50
N LYS A 155 -20.58 3.18 20.86
CA LYS A 155 -19.95 3.70 22.09
C LYS A 155 -19.80 5.23 22.06
N LYS A 156 -19.43 5.80 20.92
CA LYS A 156 -19.39 7.26 20.71
C LYS A 156 -20.78 7.86 20.94
N PHE A 157 -21.80 7.28 20.32
CA PHE A 157 -23.18 7.74 20.49
C PHE A 157 -23.66 7.62 21.94
N TYR A 158 -23.35 6.51 22.60
CA TYR A 158 -23.70 6.26 23.99
C TYR A 158 -23.16 7.35 24.93
N GLY A 159 -21.90 7.78 24.73
CA GLY A 159 -21.29 8.88 25.49
C GLY A 159 -22.03 10.21 25.35
N SER A 160 -22.73 10.42 24.24
CA SER A 160 -23.56 11.60 23.97
C SER A 160 -25.03 11.44 24.37
N THR A 161 -25.41 10.37 25.09
CA THR A 161 -26.77 10.16 25.61
C THR A 161 -26.89 10.56 27.08
N ASN A 162 -28.10 10.89 27.52
CA ASN A 162 -28.38 11.11 28.95
C ASN A 162 -28.68 9.80 29.72
N LYS A 163 -28.40 8.64 29.09
CA LYS A 163 -28.61 7.28 29.61
C LYS A 163 -30.06 6.92 30.01
N LYS A 164 -31.07 7.68 29.56
CA LYS A 164 -32.49 7.33 29.68
C LYS A 164 -33.04 6.88 28.33
N ASP A 165 -33.79 5.78 28.27
CA ASP A 165 -34.32 5.24 27.01
C ASP A 165 -33.22 5.14 25.92
N ILE A 166 -32.13 4.46 26.30
CA ILE A 166 -30.85 4.43 25.56
C ILE A 166 -31.06 4.02 24.10
N ALA A 167 -31.87 2.97 23.87
CA ALA A 167 -32.15 2.45 22.53
C ALA A 167 -32.73 3.53 21.60
N LYS A 168 -33.71 4.31 22.09
CA LYS A 168 -34.33 5.39 21.30
C LYS A 168 -33.34 6.53 21.02
N GLN A 169 -32.45 6.84 21.97
CA GLN A 169 -31.46 7.89 21.79
C GLN A 169 -30.35 7.49 20.82
N LEU A 170 -29.84 6.25 20.93
CA LEU A 170 -28.88 5.69 19.98
C LEU A 170 -29.47 5.67 18.56
N ALA A 171 -30.70 5.18 18.40
CA ALA A 171 -31.37 5.17 17.10
C ALA A 171 -31.55 6.59 16.51
N ARG A 172 -31.83 7.60 17.33
CA ARG A 172 -31.90 9.01 16.88
C ARG A 172 -30.54 9.57 16.46
N GLN A 173 -29.46 9.17 17.13
CA GLN A 173 -28.11 9.62 16.77
C GLN A 173 -27.60 8.93 15.51
N GLU A 174 -27.82 7.62 15.38
CA GLU A 174 -27.51 6.87 14.15
C GLU A 174 -28.23 7.49 12.96
N ARG A 175 -29.55 7.75 13.06
CA ARG A 175 -30.31 8.36 11.96
C ARG A 175 -29.76 9.73 11.56
N ARG A 176 -29.38 10.56 12.54
CA ARG A 176 -28.77 11.88 12.28
C ARG A 176 -27.42 11.72 11.59
N HIS A 177 -26.54 10.88 12.12
CA HIS A 177 -25.23 10.60 11.53
C HIS A 177 -25.35 10.07 10.10
N THR A 178 -26.26 9.13 9.86
CA THR A 178 -26.53 8.56 8.53
C THR A 178 -27.13 9.59 7.59
N HIS A 179 -27.99 10.49 8.06
CA HIS A 179 -28.53 11.58 7.25
C HIS A 179 -27.45 12.58 6.85
N THR A 180 -26.65 13.06 7.81
CA THR A 180 -25.52 13.98 7.56
C THR A 180 -24.49 13.34 6.63
N ARG A 181 -24.15 12.06 6.81
CA ARG A 181 -23.27 11.33 5.89
C ARG A 181 -23.82 11.28 4.47
N ARG A 182 -25.12 11.00 4.31
CA ARG A 182 -25.76 10.99 2.99
C ARG A 182 -25.82 12.37 2.35
N GLN A 183 -26.01 13.42 3.14
CA GLN A 183 -25.96 14.81 2.65
C GLN A 183 -24.56 15.17 2.19
N HIS A 184 -23.51 14.89 2.98
CA HIS A 184 -22.13 15.09 2.54
C HIS A 184 -21.78 14.30 1.27
N GLN A 185 -22.28 13.07 1.14
CA GLN A 185 -22.13 12.27 -0.08
C GLN A 185 -22.91 12.84 -1.28
N ALA A 186 -24.00 13.56 -1.04
CA ALA A 186 -24.80 14.20 -2.09
C ALA A 186 -24.28 15.59 -2.49
N GLU A 187 -23.70 16.35 -1.55
CA GLU A 187 -23.07 17.65 -1.79
C GLU A 187 -21.68 17.53 -2.44
N ASN A 188 -21.04 16.36 -2.32
CA ASN A 188 -19.83 15.97 -3.06
C ASN A 188 -20.13 14.81 -4.05
N PRO A 189 -20.73 15.07 -5.23
CA PRO A 189 -21.13 14.02 -6.17
C PRO A 189 -19.97 13.23 -6.80
N LEU A 190 -18.71 13.54 -6.45
CA LEU A 190 -17.54 12.77 -6.87
C LEU A 190 -17.29 11.48 -6.05
N GLU A 191 -18.09 11.19 -5.01
CA GLU A 191 -17.88 10.00 -4.16
C GLU A 191 -18.91 8.87 -4.26
N VAL A 192 -20.12 9.06 -4.81
CA VAL A 192 -21.04 7.92 -5.08
C VAL A 192 -21.89 8.20 -6.31
N GLY A 193 -21.53 7.56 -7.43
CA GLY A 193 -22.28 7.64 -8.67
C GLY A 193 -23.72 7.16 -8.50
N LEU A 194 -24.66 8.01 -8.91
CA LEU A 194 -25.86 7.72 -9.69
C LEU A 194 -26.66 9.04 -9.82
N ASP A 195 -26.31 9.86 -10.81
CA ASP A 195 -27.13 11.01 -11.19
C ASP A 195 -28.41 10.51 -11.88
N LYS A 196 -29.51 10.50 -11.14
CA LYS A 196 -30.86 10.53 -11.71
C LYS A 196 -31.29 11.98 -11.80
N ASN A 197 -30.84 12.69 -12.83
CA ASN A 197 -31.56 13.80 -13.48
C ASN A 197 -30.68 14.43 -14.56
N GLY A 198 -30.86 14.00 -15.80
CA GLY A 198 -30.12 14.55 -16.95
C GLY A 198 -30.07 13.56 -18.10
N LEU A 199 -31.23 13.25 -18.68
CA LEU A 199 -31.27 12.68 -20.02
C LEU A 199 -30.79 13.77 -20.98
N ASP A 200 -29.50 13.73 -21.30
CA ASP A 200 -28.79 14.33 -22.44
C ASP A 200 -27.49 15.03 -21.99
N GLY A 201 -26.42 14.26 -21.86
CA GLY A 201 -25.10 14.71 -21.47
C GLY A 201 -24.14 13.52 -21.40
N SER A 202 -23.19 13.45 -22.33
CA SER A 202 -22.13 12.45 -22.40
C SER A 202 -21.56 12.15 -21.00
N LEU A 203 -21.55 10.88 -20.58
CA LEU A 203 -20.82 10.39 -19.41
C LEU A 203 -19.33 10.68 -19.63
N GLN A 204 -18.86 11.88 -19.26
CA GLN A 204 -17.43 12.18 -19.24
C GLN A 204 -16.83 11.41 -18.07
N GLU A 205 -16.02 10.40 -18.38
CA GLU A 205 -15.19 9.75 -17.37
C GLU A 205 -14.35 10.82 -16.66
N PRO A 206 -14.26 10.83 -15.32
CA PRO A 206 -13.37 11.74 -14.62
C PRO A 206 -11.93 11.57 -15.15
N PRO A 207 -11.18 12.67 -15.29
CA PRO A 207 -9.88 12.63 -15.93
C PRO A 207 -8.94 11.68 -15.20
N ARG A 208 -8.21 10.84 -15.95
CA ARG A 208 -7.28 9.81 -15.43
C ARG A 208 -6.19 10.40 -14.52
N HIS A 209 -5.83 11.65 -14.74
CA HIS A 209 -4.94 12.41 -13.89
C HIS A 209 -5.48 13.84 -13.74
N ALA A 210 -5.24 14.45 -12.58
CA ALA A 210 -5.54 15.85 -12.35
C ALA A 210 -4.43 16.45 -11.48
N THR A 211 -3.90 17.60 -11.89
CA THR A 211 -3.07 18.42 -11.00
C THR A 211 -3.92 19.53 -10.40
N ALA A 212 -3.50 20.05 -9.23
CA ALA A 212 -4.20 21.18 -8.64
C ALA A 212 -4.11 22.40 -9.57
N GLN A 213 -5.25 23.00 -9.93
CA GLN A 213 -5.36 24.18 -10.82
C GLN A 213 -4.86 25.49 -10.19
N SER A 214 -4.10 25.44 -9.10
CA SER A 214 -3.66 26.63 -8.38
C SER A 214 -2.51 27.32 -9.13
N THR A 215 -2.78 28.52 -9.64
CA THR A 215 -1.80 29.41 -10.28
C THR A 215 -0.96 30.21 -9.28
N VAL A 216 -1.16 29.99 -7.97
CA VAL A 216 -0.50 30.75 -6.90
C VAL A 216 0.95 30.31 -6.72
N ASN A 217 1.24 29.02 -6.85
CA ASN A 217 2.61 28.51 -6.75
C ASN A 217 3.28 28.59 -8.11
N THR A 218 4.19 29.55 -8.29
CA THR A 218 4.94 29.72 -9.54
C THR A 218 6.44 29.72 -9.28
N THR A 219 7.22 29.21 -10.22
CA THR A 219 8.68 29.23 -10.18
C THR A 219 9.23 29.97 -11.41
N ASN A 220 10.29 30.74 -11.22
CA ASN A 220 11.10 31.24 -12.33
C ASN A 220 12.04 30.12 -12.78
N LEU A 221 11.70 29.47 -13.89
CA LEU A 221 12.45 28.34 -14.41
C LEU A 221 13.84 28.77 -14.91
N VAL A 222 13.94 29.94 -15.54
CA VAL A 222 15.23 30.48 -16.02
C VAL A 222 16.19 30.67 -14.85
N LYS A 223 15.72 31.27 -13.76
CA LYS A 223 16.51 31.45 -12.54
C LYS A 223 16.85 30.12 -11.86
N LEU A 224 15.90 29.19 -11.80
CA LEU A 224 16.15 27.85 -11.24
C LEU A 224 17.30 27.14 -11.98
N LEU A 225 17.30 27.20 -13.31
CA LEU A 225 18.33 26.58 -14.13
C LEU A 225 19.67 27.34 -14.01
N SER A 226 19.65 28.68 -13.94
CA SER A 226 20.88 29.47 -13.78
C SER A 226 21.54 29.28 -12.43
N ASP A 227 20.75 29.16 -11.36
CA ASP A 227 21.25 29.02 -9.99
C ASP A 227 21.85 27.61 -9.75
N ASN A 228 21.54 26.62 -10.61
CA ASN A 228 21.92 25.22 -10.45
C ASN A 228 22.69 24.66 -11.66
N GLN A 229 23.41 25.48 -12.42
CA GLN A 229 24.07 25.06 -13.69
C GLN A 229 25.01 23.85 -13.55
N ASP A 230 25.62 23.68 -12.36
CA ASP A 230 26.54 22.56 -12.08
C ASP A 230 25.81 21.29 -11.57
N ASP A 231 24.49 21.35 -11.35
CA ASP A 231 23.69 20.21 -10.87
C ASP A 231 23.42 19.22 -12.02
N PRO A 232 23.75 17.93 -11.88
CA PRO A 232 23.47 16.93 -12.91
C PRO A 232 22.00 16.86 -13.33
N ALA A 233 21.07 17.18 -12.43
CA ALA A 233 19.63 17.11 -12.70
C ALA A 233 19.17 18.11 -13.77
N VAL A 234 19.85 19.25 -13.93
CA VAL A 234 19.48 20.29 -14.91
C VAL A 234 20.26 20.20 -16.22
N LYS A 235 21.14 19.21 -16.36
CA LYS A 235 21.89 18.96 -17.59
C LYS A 235 20.92 18.72 -18.75
N ASP A 236 21.08 19.50 -19.82
CA ASP A 236 20.26 19.45 -21.04
C ASP A 236 18.74 19.61 -20.81
N PHE A 237 18.34 20.20 -19.67
CA PHE A 237 16.94 20.27 -19.23
C PHE A 237 15.99 20.85 -20.28
N VAL A 238 16.36 21.97 -20.91
CA VAL A 238 15.50 22.64 -21.90
C VAL A 238 15.37 21.83 -23.18
N PHE A 239 16.43 21.15 -23.60
CA PHE A 239 16.42 20.30 -24.79
C PHE A 239 15.51 19.09 -24.58
N LYS A 240 15.71 18.34 -23.49
CA LYS A 240 14.85 17.21 -23.09
C LYS A 240 13.39 17.61 -22.92
N LEU A 241 13.15 18.80 -22.35
CA LEU A 241 11.79 19.33 -22.20
C LEU A 241 11.12 19.56 -23.55
N ARG A 242 11.84 20.15 -24.52
CA ARG A 242 11.34 20.36 -25.88
C ARG A 242 11.09 19.04 -26.59
N ASP A 243 12.02 18.10 -26.51
CA ASP A 243 11.89 16.74 -27.06
C ASP A 243 10.63 16.05 -26.53
N HIS A 244 10.41 16.09 -25.22
CA HIS A 244 9.22 15.53 -24.57
C HIS A 244 7.92 16.19 -25.04
N LEU A 245 7.88 17.53 -25.08
CA LEU A 245 6.69 18.29 -25.49
C LEU A 245 6.36 18.08 -26.98
N LEU A 246 7.37 18.08 -27.85
CA LEU A 246 7.21 17.82 -29.29
C LEU A 246 6.73 16.39 -29.55
N THR A 247 7.30 15.39 -28.86
CA THR A 247 6.87 13.99 -28.96
C THR A 247 5.36 13.87 -28.71
N ARG A 248 4.87 14.51 -27.64
CA ARG A 248 3.44 14.54 -27.27
C ARG A 248 2.59 15.37 -28.23
N LEU A 249 3.10 16.49 -28.74
CA LEU A 249 2.46 17.33 -29.77
C LEU A 249 2.18 16.56 -31.06
N HIS A 250 3.16 15.78 -31.51
CA HIS A 250 3.04 14.95 -32.70
C HIS A 250 2.13 13.74 -32.48
N GLY A 251 1.96 13.31 -31.23
CA GLY A 251 1.15 12.15 -30.85
C GLY A 251 1.91 10.84 -31.05
N TYR A 252 3.25 10.87 -30.93
CA TYR A 252 4.05 9.66 -30.92
C TYR A 252 3.81 8.89 -29.63
N GLU A 253 3.76 7.56 -29.73
CA GLU A 253 3.69 6.71 -28.55
C GLU A 253 5.02 6.79 -27.77
N TYR A 254 4.91 6.79 -26.44
CA TYR A 254 6.07 6.69 -25.56
C TYR A 254 6.54 5.24 -25.52
N ASP A 255 7.71 4.99 -26.09
CA ASP A 255 8.39 3.69 -26.19
C ASP A 255 9.49 3.50 -25.12
N GLY A 256 9.78 4.54 -24.33
CA GLY A 256 10.78 4.50 -23.26
C GLY A 256 11.98 5.39 -23.50
N ASP A 257 12.24 5.72 -24.76
CA ASP A 257 13.34 6.58 -25.15
C ASP A 257 12.80 7.97 -25.53
N GLU A 258 13.47 9.02 -25.06
CA GLU A 258 13.15 10.38 -25.51
C GLU A 258 13.58 10.52 -26.98
N ARG A 259 12.62 10.86 -27.85
CA ARG A 259 12.92 11.14 -29.25
C ARG A 259 13.63 12.47 -29.36
N HIS A 260 14.76 12.48 -30.05
CA HIS A 260 15.50 13.69 -30.33
C HIS A 260 14.97 14.40 -31.57
N PHE A 261 14.77 15.71 -31.44
CA PHE A 261 14.41 16.59 -32.54
C PHE A 261 15.58 17.52 -32.89
N SER A 262 15.57 18.02 -34.12
CA SER A 262 16.57 18.99 -34.56
C SER A 262 16.35 20.38 -33.95
N ASP A 263 17.40 21.21 -33.91
CA ASP A 263 17.29 22.61 -33.46
C ASP A 263 16.22 23.41 -34.23
N ALA A 264 16.03 23.10 -35.52
CA ALA A 264 14.99 23.73 -36.34
C ALA A 264 13.58 23.39 -35.84
N GLU A 265 13.34 22.12 -35.51
CA GLU A 265 12.05 21.66 -34.95
C GLU A 265 11.86 22.17 -33.52
N HIS A 266 12.93 22.31 -32.74
CA HIS A 266 12.86 22.95 -31.42
C HIS A 266 12.46 24.42 -31.48
N ASN A 267 12.85 25.13 -32.54
CA ASN A 267 12.46 26.53 -32.76
C ASN A 267 10.98 26.67 -33.15
N ASP A 268 10.34 25.59 -33.61
CA ASP A 268 8.90 25.57 -33.87
C ASP A 268 8.07 25.58 -32.56
N LEU A 269 8.69 25.29 -31.41
CA LEU A 269 8.06 25.26 -30.10
C LEU A 269 8.42 26.51 -29.28
N GLU A 270 7.45 27.40 -29.12
CA GLU A 270 7.54 28.55 -28.23
C GLU A 270 7.08 28.18 -26.83
N LEU A 271 7.97 28.32 -25.83
CA LEU A 271 7.62 28.19 -24.41
C LEU A 271 7.36 29.58 -23.84
N GLU A 272 6.11 29.86 -23.43
CA GLU A 272 5.76 31.18 -22.91
C GLU A 272 5.96 31.28 -21.40
N ASN A 273 6.30 32.48 -20.94
CA ASN A 273 6.35 32.84 -19.51
C ASN A 273 7.25 31.94 -18.64
N LEU A 274 8.44 31.56 -19.14
CA LEU A 274 9.43 30.76 -18.38
C LEU A 274 9.84 31.40 -17.04
N ASN A 275 9.65 32.71 -16.89
CA ASN A 275 9.90 33.43 -15.63
C ASN A 275 8.85 33.17 -14.54
N ARG A 276 7.68 32.63 -14.90
CA ARG A 276 6.56 32.39 -13.99
C ARG A 276 5.74 31.17 -14.42
N ILE A 277 6.35 29.98 -14.28
CA ILE A 277 5.69 28.71 -14.58
C ILE A 277 4.93 28.22 -13.34
N PRO A 278 3.63 27.88 -13.45
CA PRO A 278 2.90 27.23 -12.37
C PRO A 278 3.48 25.86 -12.02
N VAL A 279 3.62 25.62 -10.71
CA VAL A 279 4.15 24.39 -10.12
C VAL A 279 3.11 23.85 -9.14
N PRO A 280 2.24 22.93 -9.59
CA PRO A 280 1.28 22.28 -8.71
C PRO A 280 1.98 21.53 -7.58
N LYS A 281 1.42 21.66 -6.36
CA LYS A 281 1.93 20.94 -5.17
C LYS A 281 1.46 19.48 -5.08
N ARG A 282 0.39 19.12 -5.80
CA ARG A 282 -0.22 17.79 -5.74
C ARG A 282 -0.49 17.25 -7.13
N LEU A 283 -0.14 15.99 -7.33
CA LEU A 283 -0.53 15.14 -8.45
C LEU A 283 -1.62 14.18 -7.96
N ARG A 284 -2.76 14.12 -8.64
CA ARG A 284 -3.77 13.10 -8.41
C ARG A 284 -3.85 12.16 -9.61
N VAL A 285 -3.73 10.87 -9.36
CA VAL A 285 -3.81 9.82 -10.39
C VAL A 285 -4.95 8.88 -10.03
N ALA A 286 -5.94 8.78 -10.91
CA ALA A 286 -7.07 7.88 -10.76
C ALA A 286 -6.82 6.61 -11.57
N TYR A 287 -7.02 5.44 -10.94
CA TYR A 287 -6.81 4.14 -11.56
C TYR A 287 -7.96 3.18 -11.25
N THR A 288 -8.07 2.16 -12.09
CA THR A 288 -8.97 1.03 -11.84
C THR A 288 -8.21 -0.04 -11.06
N THR A 289 -8.80 -0.51 -9.97
CA THR A 289 -8.23 -1.54 -9.13
C THR A 289 -8.52 -2.94 -9.68
N TYR A 290 -7.78 -3.94 -9.18
CA TYR A 290 -7.94 -5.36 -9.54
C TYR A 290 -9.40 -5.87 -9.45
N ASP A 291 -10.20 -5.34 -8.52
CA ASP A 291 -11.61 -5.67 -8.27
C ASP A 291 -12.61 -4.73 -8.97
N ILE A 292 -12.17 -4.03 -10.03
CA ILE A 292 -12.99 -3.16 -10.90
C ILE A 292 -13.59 -1.98 -10.12
N ARG A 293 -12.85 -1.46 -9.14
CA ARG A 293 -13.22 -0.21 -8.45
C ARG A 293 -12.36 0.93 -8.98
N ARG A 294 -12.83 2.16 -8.77
CA ARG A 294 -12.02 3.36 -8.99
C ARG A 294 -11.36 3.72 -7.66
N ASP A 295 -10.07 3.98 -7.72
CA ASP A 295 -9.28 4.51 -6.60
C ASP A 295 -8.39 5.66 -7.11
N GLN A 296 -7.82 6.42 -6.18
CA GLN A 296 -7.04 7.60 -6.50
C GLN A 296 -5.87 7.79 -5.53
N ASP A 297 -4.68 7.95 -6.09
CA ASP A 297 -3.50 8.37 -5.33
C ASP A 297 -3.37 9.89 -5.39
N SER A 298 -3.18 10.52 -4.23
CA SER A 298 -2.85 11.94 -4.12
C SER A 298 -1.42 12.08 -3.59
N MET A 299 -0.51 12.53 -4.46
CA MET A 299 0.92 12.57 -4.20
C MET A 299 1.44 14.01 -4.22
N SER A 300 2.50 14.27 -3.45
CA SER A 300 3.17 15.57 -3.39
C SER A 300 4.63 15.40 -3.85
N PRO A 301 5.03 15.93 -5.02
CA PRO A 301 6.42 15.91 -5.48
C PRO A 301 7.38 16.48 -4.44
N GLY A 302 8.59 15.93 -4.36
CA GLY A 302 9.61 16.35 -3.40
C GLY A 302 9.47 15.75 -1.98
N ASN A 303 8.45 14.94 -1.69
CA ASN A 303 8.33 14.17 -0.44
C ASN A 303 8.50 12.65 -0.69
N GLY A 304 9.57 12.26 -1.41
CA GLY A 304 9.79 10.85 -1.75
C GLY A 304 8.73 10.26 -2.69
N CYS A 305 8.05 11.10 -3.46
CA CYS A 305 7.00 10.71 -4.40
C CYS A 305 7.57 9.80 -5.50
N ALA A 306 7.28 8.51 -5.44
CA ALA A 306 7.65 7.54 -6.47
C ALA A 306 6.40 7.06 -7.21
N VAL A 307 6.52 6.88 -8.53
CA VAL A 307 5.44 6.46 -9.42
C VAL A 307 5.86 5.25 -10.25
N ILE A 308 4.87 4.49 -10.72
CA ILE A 308 5.06 3.39 -11.67
C ILE A 308 4.39 3.67 -13.01
N THR A 309 5.05 3.24 -14.08
CA THR A 309 4.55 3.25 -15.46
C THR A 309 4.70 1.85 -16.06
N LEU A 310 3.99 1.55 -17.15
CA LEU A 310 4.20 0.29 -17.86
C LEU A 310 5.60 0.30 -18.50
N SER A 311 6.35 -0.78 -18.31
CA SER A 311 7.56 -1.04 -19.07
C SER A 311 7.19 -1.39 -20.51
N ARG A 312 8.02 -0.96 -21.46
CA ARG A 312 7.93 -1.32 -22.88
C ARG A 312 9.02 -2.31 -23.30
N GLU A 313 9.66 -2.95 -22.33
CA GLU A 313 10.66 -3.98 -22.60
C GLU A 313 9.98 -5.26 -23.14
N ASP A 314 10.32 -5.62 -24.37
CA ASP A 314 9.75 -6.79 -25.07
C ASP A 314 10.53 -8.10 -24.78
N THR A 315 11.49 -8.09 -23.86
CA THR A 315 12.29 -9.27 -23.53
C THR A 315 11.49 -10.27 -22.67
N SER A 316 11.70 -11.56 -22.89
CA SER A 316 11.05 -12.60 -22.07
C SER A 316 11.54 -12.49 -20.63
N GLY A 317 10.62 -12.36 -19.67
CA GLY A 317 10.95 -12.11 -18.27
C GLY A 317 11.34 -10.66 -17.95
N ALA A 318 11.07 -9.73 -18.87
CA ALA A 318 11.21 -8.29 -18.62
C ALA A 318 10.41 -7.86 -17.40
N HIS A 319 10.94 -6.87 -16.69
CA HIS A 319 10.26 -6.34 -15.53
C HIS A 319 9.04 -5.50 -15.98
N PRO A 320 7.82 -5.72 -15.43
CA PRO A 320 6.58 -5.12 -15.94
C PRO A 320 6.50 -3.59 -15.90
N PHE A 321 7.26 -2.95 -15.02
CA PHE A 321 7.04 -1.55 -14.67
C PHE A 321 8.33 -0.74 -14.60
N TRP A 322 8.35 0.46 -15.15
CA TRP A 322 9.39 1.42 -14.82
C TRP A 322 9.01 2.24 -13.60
N TYR A 323 10.04 2.77 -12.93
CA TYR A 323 9.89 3.53 -11.69
C TYR A 323 10.58 4.87 -11.82
N ALA A 324 9.93 5.89 -11.29
CA ALA A 324 10.43 7.24 -11.31
C ALA A 324 10.16 7.93 -9.99
N ARG A 325 11.13 8.69 -9.49
CA ARG A 325 10.92 9.67 -8.42
C ARG A 325 10.52 11.00 -9.04
N VAL A 326 9.35 11.52 -8.67
CA VAL A 326 8.83 12.80 -9.15
C VAL A 326 9.46 13.94 -8.34
N LEU A 327 10.29 14.73 -9.00
CA LEU A 327 10.99 15.87 -8.43
C LEU A 327 10.08 17.10 -8.38
N ARG A 328 9.39 17.38 -9.50
CA ARG A 328 8.49 18.54 -9.62
C ARG A 328 7.45 18.33 -10.72
N ILE A 329 6.32 19.03 -10.61
CA ILE A 329 5.30 19.11 -11.67
C ILE A 329 5.39 20.51 -12.28
N PHE A 330 5.39 20.60 -13.60
CA PHE A 330 5.29 21.88 -14.31
C PHE A 330 4.04 21.91 -15.17
N GLN A 331 3.37 23.06 -15.18
CA GLN A 331 2.34 23.40 -16.14
C GLN A 331 2.90 24.42 -17.12
N ILE A 332 3.24 23.99 -18.32
CA ILE A 332 4.01 24.80 -19.26
C ILE A 332 3.07 25.34 -20.35
N PRO A 333 2.87 26.65 -20.44
CA PRO A 333 2.18 27.26 -21.57
C PRO A 333 3.07 27.17 -22.81
N ILE A 334 2.54 26.57 -23.86
CA ILE A 334 3.27 26.35 -25.11
C ILE A 334 2.46 26.82 -26.32
N ARG A 335 3.16 27.26 -27.36
CA ARG A 335 2.62 27.51 -28.69
C ARG A 335 3.49 26.77 -29.72
N HIS A 336 2.86 26.00 -30.60
CA HIS A 336 3.56 25.29 -31.68
C HIS A 336 3.31 26.03 -33.00
N VAL A 337 4.34 26.68 -33.54
CA VAL A 337 4.27 27.62 -34.67
C VAL A 337 4.82 27.02 -35.97
N GLY A 338 5.41 25.82 -35.89
CA GLY A 338 6.04 25.13 -37.02
C GLY A 338 5.10 24.67 -38.13
N PRO A 339 5.65 24.26 -39.30
CA PRO A 339 4.89 23.78 -40.45
C PRO A 339 4.10 22.50 -40.16
N ASN A 340 4.53 21.71 -39.16
CA ASN A 340 3.86 20.50 -38.70
C ASN A 340 2.82 20.78 -37.60
N SER A 341 2.51 22.05 -37.30
CA SER A 341 1.54 22.41 -36.27
C SER A 341 0.11 22.10 -36.70
N LYS A 342 -0.57 21.32 -35.86
CA LYS A 342 -2.01 21.01 -36.00
C LYS A 342 -2.89 22.14 -35.44
N ASP A 343 -2.36 22.91 -34.49
CA ASP A 343 -3.06 23.98 -33.77
C ASP A 343 -2.04 24.98 -33.21
N GLN A 344 -2.22 26.27 -33.53
CA GLN A 344 -1.36 27.38 -33.08
C GLN A 344 -1.91 28.08 -31.83
N SER A 345 -2.98 27.56 -31.24
CA SER A 345 -3.51 28.08 -29.98
C SER A 345 -2.51 27.93 -28.83
N LEU A 346 -2.54 28.89 -27.89
CA LEU A 346 -1.79 28.76 -26.65
C LEU A 346 -2.44 27.67 -25.80
N ARG A 347 -1.65 26.66 -25.43
CA ARG A 347 -2.13 25.53 -24.63
C ARG A 347 -1.16 25.24 -23.48
N THR A 348 -1.69 24.81 -22.34
CA THR A 348 -0.88 24.41 -21.20
C THR A 348 -0.69 22.90 -21.22
N MET A 349 0.55 22.43 -21.12
CA MET A 349 0.87 21.02 -20.97
C MET A 349 1.46 20.74 -19.59
N GLU A 350 0.93 19.70 -18.95
CA GLU A 350 1.45 19.20 -17.68
C GLU A 350 2.60 18.22 -17.94
N VAL A 351 3.73 18.41 -17.26
CA VAL A 351 4.88 17.50 -17.33
C VAL A 351 5.40 17.21 -15.93
N LEU A 352 5.78 15.96 -15.70
CA LEU A 352 6.48 15.53 -14.49
C LEU A 352 7.98 15.55 -14.77
N TRP A 353 8.75 16.29 -13.98
CA TRP A 353 10.20 16.16 -13.99
C TRP A 353 10.61 15.06 -13.01
N VAL A 354 11.31 14.06 -13.52
CA VAL A 354 11.57 12.81 -12.80
C VAL A 354 13.05 12.42 -12.79
N ARG A 355 13.42 11.66 -11.76
CA ARG A 355 14.66 10.88 -11.70
C ARG A 355 14.32 9.40 -11.84
N TRP A 356 14.88 8.73 -12.83
CA TRP A 356 14.53 7.36 -13.18
C TRP A 356 15.26 6.33 -12.29
N LEU A 357 14.60 5.19 -12.08
CA LEU A 357 15.19 4.04 -11.41
C LEU A 357 15.19 2.84 -12.36
N GLY A 358 16.32 2.15 -12.41
CA GLY A 358 16.50 0.89 -13.15
C GLY A 358 16.38 -0.33 -12.23
N VAL A 359 16.05 -1.48 -12.81
CA VAL A 359 16.11 -2.77 -12.11
C VAL A 359 17.56 -3.08 -11.76
N GLU A 360 17.78 -3.61 -10.56
CA GLU A 360 19.12 -4.04 -10.12
C GLU A 360 19.64 -5.17 -11.05
N PRO A 361 20.79 -4.98 -11.73
CA PRO A 361 21.37 -6.03 -12.57
C PRO A 361 21.63 -7.32 -11.79
N ASP A 362 21.46 -8.47 -12.45
CA ASP A 362 21.71 -9.81 -11.87
C ASP A 362 20.86 -10.16 -10.63
N TYR A 363 19.85 -9.34 -10.27
CA TYR A 363 18.99 -9.61 -9.13
C TYR A 363 17.75 -10.41 -9.53
N HIS A 364 17.62 -11.62 -9.00
CA HIS A 364 16.42 -12.44 -9.17
C HIS A 364 15.37 -12.13 -8.12
N TRP A 365 14.17 -11.77 -8.58
CA TRP A 365 13.02 -11.44 -7.76
C TRP A 365 11.79 -12.27 -8.17
N GLY A 366 10.72 -12.16 -7.38
CA GLY A 366 9.41 -12.72 -7.71
C GLY A 366 8.92 -13.77 -6.72
N PHE A 367 7.73 -14.28 -6.99
CA PHE A 367 7.04 -15.24 -6.12
C PHE A 367 7.77 -16.59 -6.03
N LYS A 368 8.50 -16.99 -7.07
CA LYS A 368 9.32 -18.21 -7.04
C LYS A 368 10.46 -18.08 -6.02
N GLU A 369 11.24 -17.01 -6.15
CA GLU A 369 12.39 -16.71 -5.29
C GLU A 369 12.01 -16.18 -3.90
N ALA A 370 10.73 -15.81 -3.70
CA ALA A 370 10.23 -15.15 -2.49
C ALA A 370 11.00 -13.86 -2.15
N ARG A 371 11.27 -13.05 -3.19
CA ARG A 371 12.06 -11.81 -3.11
C ARG A 371 11.30 -10.66 -3.75
N LEU A 372 11.32 -9.50 -3.08
CA LEU A 372 10.75 -8.26 -3.60
C LEU A 372 11.57 -7.76 -4.81
N PRO A 373 10.95 -7.11 -5.82
CA PRO A 373 11.71 -6.42 -6.86
C PRO A 373 12.66 -5.40 -6.24
N LYS A 374 13.87 -5.30 -6.80
CA LYS A 374 14.92 -4.40 -6.34
C LYS A 374 15.30 -3.44 -7.46
N VAL A 375 15.35 -2.15 -7.15
CA VAL A 375 15.59 -1.07 -8.11
C VAL A 375 16.58 -0.06 -7.53
N GLY A 376 17.37 0.60 -8.37
CA GLY A 376 18.32 1.64 -7.98
C GLY A 376 18.16 2.86 -8.88
N PHE A 377 18.63 4.03 -8.44
CA PHE A 377 18.68 5.18 -9.36
C PHE A 377 19.62 4.88 -10.52
N ILE A 378 19.25 5.37 -11.70
CA ILE A 378 20.18 5.38 -12.82
C ILE A 378 21.30 6.40 -12.49
N PRO A 379 22.59 6.04 -12.68
CA PRO A 379 23.71 6.94 -12.40
C PRO A 379 23.65 8.25 -13.22
N ASP A 380 24.10 9.37 -12.65
CA ASP A 380 24.11 10.69 -13.29
C ASP A 380 25.03 10.80 -14.53
N SER A 381 25.88 9.80 -14.75
CA SER A 381 26.68 9.64 -15.97
C SER A 381 25.85 9.16 -17.16
N ASP A 382 24.69 8.56 -16.92
CA ASP A 382 23.73 8.17 -17.95
C ASP A 382 22.87 9.36 -18.36
N GLU A 383 22.71 9.55 -19.66
CA GLU A 383 21.90 10.64 -20.21
C GLU A 383 20.41 10.50 -19.83
N ASN A 384 19.94 9.29 -19.55
CA ASN A 384 18.55 9.01 -19.21
C ASN A 384 18.25 9.02 -17.70
N ALA A 385 19.21 9.41 -16.85
CA ALA A 385 18.99 9.45 -15.40
C ALA A 385 17.88 10.43 -14.96
N PHE A 386 17.75 11.54 -15.68
CA PHE A 386 16.74 12.57 -15.47
C PHE A 386 16.01 12.85 -16.78
N GLY A 387 14.70 13.00 -16.71
CA GLY A 387 13.87 13.25 -17.90
C GLY A 387 12.47 13.74 -17.53
N PHE A 388 11.58 13.70 -18.52
CA PHE A 388 10.19 14.13 -18.36
C PHE A 388 9.21 13.00 -18.61
N LEU A 389 8.17 12.95 -17.77
CA LEU A 389 7.11 11.96 -17.86
C LEU A 389 5.74 12.63 -18.04
N ASP A 390 4.95 12.10 -18.98
CA ASP A 390 3.56 12.49 -19.16
C ASP A 390 2.74 11.93 -17.98
N PRO A 391 2.03 12.78 -17.20
CA PRO A 391 1.17 12.30 -16.12
C PRO A 391 0.15 11.23 -16.54
N SER A 392 -0.25 11.19 -17.82
CA SER A 392 -1.18 10.18 -18.36
C SER A 392 -0.61 8.76 -18.44
N LEU A 393 0.72 8.62 -18.42
CA LEU A 393 1.43 7.33 -18.43
C LEU A 393 1.62 6.76 -17.02
N VAL A 394 1.41 7.57 -15.98
CA VAL A 394 1.49 7.12 -14.59
C VAL A 394 0.30 6.21 -14.29
N ILE A 395 0.60 4.98 -13.87
CA ILE A 395 -0.42 4.04 -13.42
C ILE A 395 -0.90 4.46 -12.03
N ARG A 396 0.05 4.64 -11.10
CA ARG A 396 -0.18 5.01 -9.71
C ARG A 396 1.13 5.31 -8.96
N GLY A 397 1.03 5.72 -7.70
CA GLY A 397 2.18 5.83 -6.80
C GLY A 397 2.70 4.46 -6.36
N CYS A 398 3.96 4.39 -5.96
CA CYS A 398 4.56 3.18 -5.41
C CYS A 398 5.34 3.46 -4.13
N HIS A 399 5.46 2.44 -3.29
CA HIS A 399 6.19 2.52 -2.03
C HIS A 399 7.57 1.86 -2.21
N LEU A 400 8.62 2.69 -2.18
CA LEU A 400 10.01 2.27 -2.23
C LEU A 400 10.60 2.24 -0.83
N ILE A 401 11.19 1.10 -0.43
CA ILE A 401 11.84 0.93 0.86
C ILE A 401 13.35 0.83 0.63
N PRO A 402 14.18 1.68 1.26
CA PRO A 402 15.63 1.58 1.11
C PRO A 402 16.17 0.21 1.52
N VAL A 403 17.20 -0.26 0.81
CA VAL A 403 17.93 -1.47 1.16
C VAL A 403 18.91 -1.12 2.28
N PHE A 404 18.44 -1.17 3.52
CA PHE A 404 19.21 -0.70 4.69
C PHE A 404 20.58 -1.36 4.81
N ALA A 405 20.68 -2.66 4.52
CA ALA A 405 21.95 -3.41 4.55
C ALA A 405 22.95 -2.95 3.48
N GLY A 406 22.46 -2.36 2.38
CA GLY A 406 23.29 -1.82 1.29
C GLY A 406 23.77 -0.39 1.53
N GLY A 407 23.15 0.33 2.47
CA GLY A 407 23.54 1.70 2.82
C GLY A 407 23.39 2.71 1.68
N CYS A 408 23.98 3.89 1.89
CA CYS A 408 24.08 4.94 0.89
C CYS A 408 25.35 4.81 0.04
N THR A 409 25.34 5.43 -1.13
CA THR A 409 26.44 5.41 -2.11
C THR A 409 26.65 6.79 -2.75
N ASP A 410 27.89 7.03 -3.17
CA ASP A 410 28.34 8.22 -3.91
C ASP A 410 28.56 7.95 -5.41
N THR A 411 28.34 6.71 -5.86
CA THR A 411 28.58 6.30 -7.25
C THR A 411 27.47 6.72 -8.22
N LEU A 412 26.26 6.94 -7.70
CA LEU A 412 25.07 7.28 -8.48
C LEU A 412 25.02 8.77 -8.85
N MET A 413 25.55 9.62 -7.98
CA MET A 413 25.64 11.06 -8.18
C MET A 413 26.56 11.65 -7.13
N LYS A 414 27.33 12.69 -7.49
CA LYS A 414 28.29 13.33 -6.58
C LYS A 414 27.65 13.70 -5.23
N PRO A 415 28.34 13.46 -4.09
CA PRO A 415 27.82 13.85 -2.79
C PRO A 415 27.58 15.36 -2.68
N GLY A 416 26.45 15.74 -2.08
CA GLY A 416 26.06 17.12 -1.86
C GLY A 416 24.58 17.38 -2.09
N PRO A 417 24.11 18.61 -1.83
CA PRO A 417 22.76 19.03 -2.19
C PRO A 417 22.57 18.93 -3.71
N SER A 418 21.43 18.38 -4.14
CA SER A 418 21.03 18.36 -5.55
C SER A 418 19.51 18.47 -5.65
N LEU A 419 19.02 19.06 -6.74
CA LEU A 419 17.60 19.06 -7.10
C LEU A 419 17.05 17.65 -7.37
N GLY A 420 17.94 16.67 -7.63
CA GLY A 420 17.61 15.25 -7.77
C GLY A 420 17.44 14.50 -6.44
N ARG A 421 17.64 15.16 -5.29
CA ARG A 421 17.53 14.62 -3.94
C ARG A 421 16.45 15.33 -3.12
N LEU A 422 16.04 14.72 -2.01
CA LEU A 422 15.16 15.40 -1.07
C LEU A 422 15.92 16.50 -0.31
N ALA A 423 15.20 17.51 0.16
CA ALA A 423 15.82 18.61 0.90
C ALA A 423 16.52 18.08 2.16
N GLY A 424 17.84 18.29 2.24
CA GLY A 424 18.69 17.84 3.35
C GLY A 424 19.42 16.52 3.10
N GLU A 425 19.10 15.78 2.05
CA GLU A 425 19.87 14.59 1.64
C GLU A 425 21.15 15.01 0.92
N THR A 426 22.25 14.32 1.21
CA THR A 426 23.57 14.57 0.60
C THR A 426 24.10 13.40 -0.20
N ASP A 427 23.53 12.22 -0.02
CA ASP A 427 23.89 10.96 -0.66
C ASP A 427 22.61 10.20 -1.08
N ASP A 428 22.77 9.22 -1.95
CA ASP A 428 21.67 8.39 -2.42
C ASP A 428 21.73 7.01 -1.76
N TRP A 429 20.58 6.41 -1.46
CA TRP A 429 20.53 4.99 -1.15
C TRP A 429 21.03 4.17 -2.34
N SER A 430 21.81 3.13 -2.09
CA SER A 430 22.34 2.24 -3.13
C SER A 430 21.22 1.61 -3.98
N SER A 431 20.14 1.21 -3.32
CA SER A 431 19.00 0.55 -3.95
C SER A 431 17.78 0.58 -3.04
N PHE A 432 16.62 0.24 -3.60
CA PHE A 432 15.32 0.19 -2.97
C PHE A 432 14.62 -1.11 -3.31
N TYR A 433 13.87 -1.66 -2.36
CA TYR A 433 12.85 -2.66 -2.63
C TYR A 433 11.55 -1.98 -3.03
N VAL A 434 10.90 -2.52 -4.05
CA VAL A 434 9.53 -2.17 -4.42
C VAL A 434 8.58 -2.95 -3.52
N ASN A 435 7.81 -2.26 -2.69
CA ASN A 435 6.87 -2.92 -1.79
C ASN A 435 5.60 -3.35 -2.54
N ILE A 436 5.64 -4.55 -3.13
CA ILE A 436 4.49 -5.16 -3.82
C ILE A 436 3.33 -5.49 -2.86
N PHE A 437 3.57 -5.51 -1.55
CA PHE A 437 2.57 -5.80 -0.53
C PHE A 437 1.90 -4.55 0.05
N ALA A 438 2.24 -3.34 -0.42
CA ALA A 438 1.71 -2.09 0.09
C ALA A 438 0.16 -2.08 0.17
N ASP A 439 -0.50 -2.59 -0.86
CA ASP A 439 -1.94 -2.82 -0.87
C ASP A 439 -2.33 -3.98 -1.80
N ARG A 440 -3.64 -4.28 -1.83
CA ARG A 440 -4.21 -5.40 -2.59
C ARG A 440 -4.04 -5.22 -4.10
N ASP A 441 -4.16 -3.99 -4.58
CA ASP A 441 -4.05 -3.66 -6.00
C ASP A 441 -2.59 -3.73 -6.47
N MET A 442 -1.66 -3.20 -5.69
CA MET A 442 -0.23 -3.31 -5.99
C MET A 442 0.19 -4.78 -6.05
N PHE A 443 -0.23 -5.61 -5.08
CA PHE A 443 0.05 -7.05 -5.11
C PHE A 443 -0.52 -7.72 -6.37
N ALA A 444 -1.79 -7.43 -6.70
CA ALA A 444 -2.47 -8.02 -7.84
C ALA A 444 -1.77 -7.71 -9.18
N ARG A 445 -1.21 -6.50 -9.32
CA ARG A 445 -0.41 -6.09 -10.49
C ARG A 445 0.83 -6.95 -10.70
N PHE A 446 1.51 -7.34 -9.63
CA PHE A 446 2.70 -8.20 -9.76
C PHE A 446 2.32 -9.68 -9.86
N ALA A 447 1.25 -10.09 -9.19
CA ALA A 447 0.75 -11.47 -9.23
C ALA A 447 0.04 -11.82 -10.55
N GLY A 448 -0.18 -10.85 -11.45
CA GLY A 448 -0.85 -11.10 -12.73
C GLY A 448 -2.32 -11.49 -12.56
N ILE A 449 -2.97 -11.02 -11.48
CA ILE A 449 -4.36 -11.33 -11.16
C ILE A 449 -5.22 -10.08 -11.14
N GLY A 450 -6.54 -10.26 -11.24
CA GLY A 450 -7.50 -9.17 -11.14
C GLY A 450 -8.09 -8.78 -12.49
N ILE A 451 -9.41 -8.80 -12.54
CA ILE A 451 -10.18 -8.50 -13.76
C ILE A 451 -9.92 -7.06 -14.20
N GLY A 452 -9.76 -6.13 -13.25
CA GLY A 452 -9.46 -4.72 -13.56
C GLY A 452 -8.10 -4.48 -14.22
N HIS A 453 -7.20 -5.48 -14.21
CA HIS A 453 -5.87 -5.40 -14.82
C HIS A 453 -5.75 -6.22 -16.10
N GLU A 454 -6.75 -7.02 -16.47
CA GLU A 454 -6.73 -7.93 -17.62
C GLU A 454 -6.45 -7.20 -18.95
N ALA A 455 -6.91 -5.96 -19.10
CA ALA A 455 -6.59 -5.11 -20.24
C ALA A 455 -5.12 -4.65 -20.31
N GLN A 456 -4.39 -4.67 -19.20
CA GLN A 456 -2.98 -4.28 -19.08
C GLN A 456 -2.04 -5.48 -19.32
N PHE A 457 -2.50 -6.70 -19.07
CA PHE A 457 -1.72 -7.93 -19.20
C PHE A 457 -1.78 -8.63 -20.56
N ASN A 458 -2.52 -8.11 -21.55
CA ASN A 458 -2.50 -8.67 -22.92
C ASN A 458 -1.10 -8.68 -23.56
N ASN A 459 -0.12 -7.97 -22.99
CA ASN A 459 1.29 -7.99 -23.41
C ASN A 459 2.18 -8.93 -22.58
N MET A 460 1.71 -9.45 -21.43
CA MET A 460 2.41 -10.48 -20.66
C MET A 460 1.91 -11.85 -21.08
N LYS A 461 2.73 -12.59 -21.85
CA LYS A 461 2.36 -13.94 -22.29
C LYS A 461 2.18 -14.87 -21.08
N PRO A 462 1.26 -15.86 -21.16
CA PRO A 462 0.97 -16.82 -20.08
C PRO A 462 2.15 -17.72 -19.62
N ALA A 463 3.36 -17.55 -20.17
CA ALA A 463 4.49 -18.41 -19.88
C ALA A 463 4.99 -18.27 -18.43
N ASP A 464 4.86 -17.09 -17.82
CA ASP A 464 5.26 -16.86 -16.43
C ASP A 464 4.21 -17.38 -15.41
N MET A 465 2.99 -17.69 -15.86
CA MET A 465 1.92 -18.30 -15.04
C MET A 465 2.09 -19.82 -14.88
N ALA A 466 2.81 -20.49 -15.78
CA ALA A 466 2.96 -21.96 -15.74
C ALA A 466 4.04 -22.45 -14.75
N GLY A 467 5.04 -21.61 -14.43
CA GLY A 467 6.12 -21.97 -13.50
C GLY A 467 5.68 -22.16 -12.05
N ALA A 468 4.45 -21.78 -11.70
CA ALA A 468 3.84 -22.02 -10.39
C ALA A 468 2.88 -23.24 -10.37
N LEU A 469 2.57 -23.81 -11.54
CA LEU A 469 1.60 -24.91 -11.68
C LEU A 469 2.24 -26.24 -12.13
N THR A 470 3.45 -26.23 -12.70
CA THR A 470 4.13 -27.46 -13.13
C THR A 470 5.60 -27.41 -12.79
N GLU A 471 6.00 -28.18 -11.76
CA GLU A 471 7.32 -28.78 -11.50
C GLU A 471 7.48 -29.00 -9.99
N ASN A 472 6.78 -30.00 -9.45
CA ASN A 472 7.16 -30.61 -8.17
C ASN A 472 6.74 -32.09 -8.06
N GLU A 473 6.69 -32.78 -9.19
CA GLU A 473 6.74 -34.24 -9.22
C GLU A 473 8.11 -34.66 -9.72
N GLY A 474 9.01 -34.96 -8.78
CA GLY A 474 10.30 -35.55 -9.10
C GLY A 474 11.42 -35.18 -8.13
N ASP A 475 11.38 -35.67 -6.89
CA ASP A 475 12.44 -36.59 -6.41
C ASP A 475 12.01 -37.29 -5.10
N GLY A 476 12.29 -38.59 -5.04
CA GLY A 476 11.61 -39.57 -4.20
C GLY A 476 12.00 -39.64 -2.71
N VAL A 477 11.02 -39.95 -1.89
CA VAL A 477 11.17 -40.83 -0.72
C VAL A 477 9.96 -41.77 -0.71
N SER A 478 10.23 -43.08 -0.80
CA SER A 478 9.24 -44.15 -0.74
C SER A 478 8.49 -44.16 0.59
N SER A 479 7.17 -44.16 0.54
CA SER A 479 6.32 -44.61 1.65
C SER A 479 5.27 -45.56 1.12
N GLU A 480 5.28 -46.77 1.68
CA GLU A 480 4.38 -47.88 1.39
C GLU A 480 2.92 -47.46 1.66
N GLU A 481 2.04 -47.88 0.74
CA GLU A 481 0.60 -47.71 0.81
C GLU A 481 0.00 -48.58 1.91
N ASP A 482 -0.89 -48.00 2.72
CA ASP A 482 -1.95 -48.74 3.41
C ASP A 482 -3.29 -48.04 3.14
N THR A 483 -4.02 -48.59 2.19
CA THR A 483 -5.43 -48.31 1.91
C THR A 483 -6.30 -48.88 3.03
N MET A 484 -7.15 -48.06 3.66
CA MET A 484 -8.34 -48.54 4.34
C MET A 484 -9.60 -47.95 3.70
N ASP A 485 -10.31 -48.89 3.11
CA ASP A 485 -11.67 -48.87 2.59
C ASP A 485 -12.67 -48.47 3.69
N TYR A 486 -13.60 -47.56 3.40
CA TYR A 486 -14.85 -47.53 4.16
C TYR A 486 -16.05 -47.28 3.25
N ASP A 487 -16.96 -48.21 3.44
CA ASP A 487 -18.11 -48.59 2.64
C ASP A 487 -19.21 -47.53 2.62
N SER A 488 -19.89 -47.47 1.49
CA SER A 488 -21.05 -46.64 1.20
C SER A 488 -22.31 -47.33 1.72
N SER A 489 -23.17 -46.60 2.42
CA SER A 489 -24.59 -46.98 2.47
C SER A 489 -25.48 -45.74 2.39
N ASP A 490 -26.27 -45.74 1.32
CA ASP A 490 -27.43 -44.92 1.04
C ASP A 490 -28.47 -44.99 2.16
N PHE A 491 -29.18 -43.88 2.38
CA PHE A 491 -30.61 -43.94 2.65
C PHE A 491 -31.33 -42.74 2.02
N ASP A 492 -32.32 -43.08 1.19
CA ASP A 492 -33.15 -42.21 0.37
C ASP A 492 -34.09 -41.27 1.14
N ALA A 493 -34.51 -40.24 0.41
CA ALA A 493 -35.47 -39.20 0.76
C ALA A 493 -36.92 -39.71 0.92
N ASP A 494 -37.72 -39.04 1.76
CA ASP A 494 -39.02 -38.54 1.30
C ASP A 494 -39.66 -37.44 2.18
N ASP A 495 -40.54 -36.71 1.49
CA ASP A 495 -41.21 -35.42 1.64
C ASP A 495 -42.12 -35.16 2.89
N ALA A 496 -42.28 -33.88 3.26
CA ALA A 496 -43.58 -33.18 3.46
C ALA A 496 -43.48 -31.88 4.30
N ALA A 497 -43.95 -30.79 3.70
CA ALA A 497 -44.08 -29.45 4.28
C ALA A 497 -45.10 -29.34 5.44
N LYS A 498 -44.81 -28.46 6.42
CA LYS A 498 -45.78 -27.54 7.07
C LYS A 498 -45.09 -26.48 7.95
N SER A 499 -45.71 -25.31 7.95
CA SER A 499 -45.23 -24.01 8.41
C SER A 499 -45.54 -23.66 9.88
N ARG A 500 -44.54 -23.05 10.56
CA ARG A 500 -44.55 -22.11 11.73
C ARG A 500 -45.06 -22.64 13.11
N PRO A 501 -44.66 -22.03 14.26
CA PRO A 501 -43.70 -20.93 14.52
C PRO A 501 -42.53 -21.34 15.44
N VAL A 502 -41.46 -20.53 15.44
CA VAL A 502 -40.29 -20.67 16.32
C VAL A 502 -40.63 -20.12 17.70
N THR A 503 -40.68 -20.99 18.71
CA THR A 503 -40.56 -20.65 20.13
C THR A 503 -39.10 -20.71 20.54
N GLU A 504 -38.63 -19.64 21.18
CA GLU A 504 -37.34 -19.55 21.85
C GLU A 504 -37.19 -20.72 22.85
N VAL A 505 -36.18 -21.55 22.63
CA VAL A 505 -35.68 -22.49 23.62
C VAL A 505 -34.26 -22.06 23.93
N GLU A 506 -34.08 -21.50 25.12
CA GLU A 506 -32.79 -21.33 25.76
C GLU A 506 -32.16 -22.71 25.93
N VAL A 507 -31.05 -22.96 25.24
CA VAL A 507 -30.19 -24.11 25.51
C VAL A 507 -28.97 -23.55 26.24
N GLU A 508 -28.94 -23.78 27.55
CA GLU A 508 -27.73 -23.69 28.35
C GLU A 508 -26.76 -24.77 27.85
N VAL A 509 -25.64 -24.33 27.26
CA VAL A 509 -24.49 -25.19 27.02
C VAL A 509 -23.42 -24.78 28.03
N GLU A 510 -23.24 -25.63 29.04
CA GLU A 510 -22.06 -25.63 29.90
C GLU A 510 -20.88 -26.16 29.09
N ASP A 511 -20.06 -25.28 28.53
CA ASP A 511 -18.72 -25.64 28.06
C ASP A 511 -17.69 -25.10 29.06
N GLN A 512 -17.20 -26.02 29.90
CA GLN A 512 -15.91 -25.90 30.55
C GLN A 512 -14.84 -26.09 29.48
N ASP A 513 -14.12 -25.04 29.12
CA ASP A 513 -12.71 -25.16 28.78
C ASP A 513 -11.98 -23.82 29.01
N GLN A 514 -11.04 -23.92 29.95
CA GLN A 514 -10.14 -22.86 30.39
C GLN A 514 -9.03 -22.67 29.36
N ASP A 515 -8.94 -21.49 28.75
CA ASP A 515 -7.68 -20.73 28.60
C ASP A 515 -7.89 -19.50 27.70
N THR A 516 -8.44 -18.42 28.26
CA THR A 516 -8.24 -17.05 27.76
C THR A 516 -8.28 -16.05 28.92
N ASP A 517 -7.12 -15.72 29.48
CA ASP A 517 -6.95 -14.59 30.41
C ASP A 517 -6.68 -13.30 29.62
N GLU A 518 -7.73 -12.56 29.28
CA GLU A 518 -7.70 -11.10 29.20
C GLU A 518 -8.96 -10.55 29.88
N ASN A 519 -8.89 -10.36 31.21
CA ASN A 519 -9.83 -9.50 31.93
C ASN A 519 -9.06 -8.63 32.92
N GLU A 520 -8.83 -7.38 32.51
CA GLU A 520 -8.62 -6.27 33.44
C GLU A 520 -10.00 -5.82 33.91
N ASN A 521 -10.34 -6.10 35.17
CA ASN A 521 -11.54 -5.55 35.79
C ASN A 521 -11.20 -4.26 36.58
N PRO A 522 -12.00 -3.20 36.48
CA PRO A 522 -11.73 -1.90 37.10
C PRO A 522 -12.46 -1.76 38.44
N SER A 523 -11.71 -1.51 39.51
CA SER A 523 -12.17 -0.69 40.65
C SER A 523 -11.01 -0.46 41.61
N ASP A 524 -10.49 0.76 41.66
CA ASP A 524 -10.75 1.54 42.86
C ASP A 524 -10.67 3.04 42.57
N SER A 525 -11.74 3.71 42.97
CA SER A 525 -11.93 5.15 42.89
C SER A 525 -11.11 5.83 43.97
N GLN A 526 -10.13 6.64 43.57
CA GLN A 526 -9.76 7.82 44.34
C GLN A 526 -9.72 9.02 43.41
N SER A 527 -10.62 9.95 43.70
CA SER A 527 -10.63 11.28 43.12
C SER A 527 -9.27 11.93 43.31
N ASN A 528 -8.68 12.41 42.22
CA ASN A 528 -8.06 13.72 42.27
C ASN A 528 -8.32 14.43 40.95
N ASN A 529 -8.87 15.61 41.13
CA ASN A 529 -9.40 16.52 40.14
C ASN A 529 -8.25 17.43 39.73
N GLU A 530 -7.66 17.21 38.56
CA GLU A 530 -6.81 18.21 37.92
C GLU A 530 -7.21 18.33 36.45
N ASN A 531 -7.83 19.48 36.15
CA ASN A 531 -8.11 19.97 34.82
C ASN A 531 -6.85 19.88 33.94
N CYS A 532 -6.98 19.29 32.76
CA CYS A 532 -6.13 19.60 31.63
C CYS A 532 -7.03 19.86 30.43
N ASP A 533 -6.87 21.07 29.91
CA ASP A 533 -7.70 21.72 28.91
C ASP A 533 -7.74 20.97 27.58
N ASN A 534 -8.89 21.15 26.93
CA ASN A 534 -9.11 20.83 25.53
C ASN A 534 -8.11 21.57 24.64
N ASP A 535 -7.56 20.89 23.65
CA ASP A 535 -7.15 21.54 22.41
C ASP A 535 -7.63 20.69 21.23
N ASP A 536 -8.86 20.98 20.83
CA ASP A 536 -9.45 20.55 19.57
C ASP A 536 -8.90 21.47 18.46
N GLY A 537 -8.05 20.92 17.59
CA GLY A 537 -7.68 21.56 16.33
C GLY A 537 -8.90 21.71 15.43
N ARG A 538 -9.46 22.92 15.39
CA ARG A 538 -10.40 23.37 14.37
C ARG A 538 -9.63 24.01 13.23
N ASP A 539 -9.75 23.40 12.05
CA ASP A 539 -9.53 24.09 10.77
C ASP A 539 -10.59 25.19 10.62
N GLY A 540 -10.13 26.42 10.41
CA GLY A 540 -10.94 27.58 10.10
C GLY A 540 -10.19 28.44 9.09
N ASP A 541 -10.59 28.35 7.83
CA ASP A 541 -10.28 29.31 6.78
C ASP A 541 -11.07 30.61 7.05
N GLU A 542 -10.38 31.74 7.20
CA GLU A 542 -10.98 33.06 6.97
C GLU A 542 -9.96 33.96 6.23
N ASP A 543 -10.26 34.21 4.96
CA ASP A 543 -9.72 35.33 4.19
C ASP A 543 -10.23 36.65 4.78
N SER A 544 -9.33 37.62 4.97
CA SER A 544 -9.68 39.04 4.87
C SER A 544 -8.45 39.88 4.53
N ASP A 545 -8.43 40.37 3.30
CA ASP A 545 -7.69 41.57 2.92
C ASP A 545 -8.51 42.79 3.37
N GLU A 546 -7.89 43.75 4.05
CA GLU A 546 -8.14 45.18 3.85
C GLU A 546 -7.02 46.02 4.49
N ASP A 547 -6.35 46.80 3.64
CA ASP A 547 -5.36 47.83 3.95
C ASP A 547 -5.93 48.97 4.82
N SER A 548 -5.12 49.55 5.71
CA SER A 548 -4.76 50.98 5.68
C SER A 548 -4.05 51.45 6.96
N ASP A 549 -2.88 52.07 6.74
CA ASP A 549 -2.34 53.31 7.31
C ASP A 549 -2.02 53.48 8.82
N GLU A 550 -0.75 53.87 9.01
CA GLU A 550 -0.25 54.97 9.86
C GLU A 550 -0.79 55.10 11.30
N ASP A 551 0.06 54.97 12.32
CA ASP A 551 0.87 56.10 12.83
C ASP A 551 1.54 55.78 14.19
N LEU A 552 2.78 56.27 14.32
CA LEU A 552 3.59 56.63 15.49
C LEU A 552 3.17 56.22 16.93
N GLY A 553 4.14 55.73 17.73
CA GLY A 553 4.05 55.86 19.20
C GLY A 553 5.01 55.06 20.10
N PHE A 554 6.22 55.58 20.30
CA PHE A 554 7.22 55.36 21.37
C PHE A 554 6.94 54.54 22.66
N SER A 555 8.01 53.84 23.06
CA SER A 555 8.55 53.60 24.44
C SER A 555 7.74 52.66 25.36
N PHE A 556 8.32 51.75 26.15
CA PHE A 556 9.66 51.56 26.71
C PHE A 556 10.10 50.10 26.65
#